data_AF-A0A956QJK4-F1
#
_entry.id   AF-A0A956QJK4-F1
#
_cell.length_a   1.000
_cell.length_b   1.000
_cell.length_c   1.000
_cell.angle_alpha   90.00
_cell.angle_beta   90.00
_cell.angle_gamma   90.00
#
_symmetry.space_group_name_H-M   'P 1'
#
loop_
_entity.id
_entity.type
_entity.pdbx_description
1 polymer ?
#
loop_
_entity_poly.entity_id
_entity_poly.type
_entity_poly.pdbx_seq_one_letter_code
_entity_poly.pdbx_strand_id
1 'polypeptide(L)'
;MLCELPARGQPDLAIVFVTPALRDEFALIRQVQQRLDVPVLIGCSADGVIGAGVEIEDGPALSLNLGWLPGTEVRSFRVVDSNLPGPDDPPEAWQDMLGVDQSASQILLVDPFSDCVSRLLSGLDFAFPR
;
A
#
# COMPACT_ATOMS: atom_id res chain seq x y z
N MET A 1 -12.20 -21.37 9.65
CA MET A 1 -12.27 -20.69 10.96
C MET A 1 -12.14 -19.19 10.68
N LEU A 2 -13.27 -18.53 10.41
CA LEU A 2 -13.29 -17.07 10.26
C LEU A 2 -13.23 -16.52 11.68
N CYS A 3 -12.11 -15.88 12.03
CA CYS A 3 -11.98 -15.20 13.31
C CYS A 3 -13.04 -14.09 13.31
N GLU A 4 -14.07 -14.21 14.15
CA GLU A 4 -15.02 -13.12 14.37
C GLU A 4 -14.23 -11.98 15.02
N LEU A 5 -13.88 -10.98 14.21
CA LEU A 5 -13.34 -9.73 14.71
C LEU A 5 -14.44 -9.11 15.58
N PRO A 6 -14.11 -8.55 16.76
CA PRO A 6 -15.06 -7.73 17.52
C PRO A 6 -15.65 -6.67 16.57
N ALA A 7 -16.82 -6.11 16.87
CA ALA A 7 -17.41 -5.02 16.10
C ALA A 7 -16.48 -3.79 16.14
N ARG A 8 -15.40 -3.84 15.36
CA ARG A 8 -14.52 -2.75 15.07
C ARG A 8 -15.33 -1.86 14.14
N GLY A 9 -15.23 -0.54 14.32
CA GLY A 9 -15.88 0.42 13.45
C GLY A 9 -15.40 0.27 12.00
N GLN A 10 -15.63 1.28 11.17
CA GLN A 10 -15.05 1.29 9.83
C GLN A 10 -13.51 1.18 9.90
N PRO A 11 -12.85 0.31 9.11
CA PRO A 11 -11.39 0.30 9.01
C PRO A 11 -10.90 1.58 8.31
N ASP A 12 -9.69 2.01 8.65
CA ASP A 12 -9.07 3.22 8.08
C ASP A 12 -8.23 2.91 6.84
N LEU A 13 -7.68 1.70 6.78
CA LEU A 13 -6.79 1.22 5.71
C LEU A 13 -7.15 -0.21 5.31
N ALA A 14 -7.18 -0.46 4.00
CA ALA A 14 -7.18 -1.79 3.43
C ALA A 14 -5.96 -1.99 2.53
N ILE A 15 -5.31 -3.15 2.67
CA ILE A 15 -4.20 -3.58 1.81
C ILE A 15 -4.61 -4.89 1.15
N VAL A 16 -4.63 -4.89 -0.19
CA VAL A 16 -5.02 -6.05 -1.01
C VAL A 16 -3.87 -6.55 -1.86
N PHE A 17 -3.66 -7.87 -1.84
CA PHE A 17 -2.79 -8.56 -2.77
C PHE A 17 -3.58 -9.61 -3.53
N VAL A 18 -3.36 -9.73 -4.83
CA VAL A 18 -4.05 -10.69 -5.70
C VAL A 18 -3.05 -11.49 -6.51
N THR A 19 -3.30 -12.78 -6.69
CA THR A 19 -2.49 -13.60 -7.60
C THR A 19 -2.83 -13.30 -9.07
N PRO A 20 -1.90 -13.51 -10.02
CA PRO A 20 -2.15 -13.33 -11.44
C PRO A 20 -3.25 -14.23 -11.99
N ALA A 21 -3.56 -15.34 -11.31
CA ALA A 21 -4.64 -16.25 -11.66
C ALA A 21 -6.03 -15.62 -11.52
N LEU A 22 -6.15 -14.46 -10.85
CA LEU A 22 -7.38 -13.65 -10.77
C LEU A 22 -7.45 -12.51 -11.81
N ARG A 23 -6.57 -12.52 -12.82
CA ARG A 23 -6.45 -11.42 -13.80
C ARG A 23 -7.74 -11.23 -14.61
N ASP A 24 -8.42 -12.30 -14.98
CA ASP A 24 -9.61 -12.21 -15.83
C ASP A 24 -10.88 -11.89 -15.00
N GLU A 25 -10.77 -11.97 -13.68
CA GLU A 25 -11.80 -11.72 -12.68
C GLU A 25 -11.82 -10.25 -12.22
N PHE A 26 -11.51 -9.29 -13.10
CA PHE A 26 -11.56 -7.85 -12.79
C PHE A 26 -12.88 -7.41 -12.15
N ALA A 27 -13.99 -8.05 -12.52
CA ALA A 27 -15.29 -7.79 -11.91
C ALA A 27 -15.32 -8.17 -10.42
N LEU A 28 -14.69 -9.28 -10.02
CA LEU A 28 -14.58 -9.70 -8.63
C LEU A 28 -13.74 -8.70 -7.83
N ILE A 29 -12.59 -8.28 -8.37
CA ILE A 29 -11.72 -7.29 -7.72
C ILE A 29 -12.46 -5.98 -7.52
N ARG A 30 -13.15 -5.48 -8.56
CA ARG A 30 -14.02 -4.29 -8.47
C ARG A 30 -15.11 -4.44 -7.41
N GLN A 31 -15.73 -5.61 -7.32
CA GLN A 31 -16.74 -5.86 -6.30
C GLN A 31 -16.17 -5.86 -4.88
N VAL A 32 -14.96 -6.38 -4.68
CA VAL A 32 -14.25 -6.26 -3.40
C VAL A 32 -14.03 -4.80 -3.06
N GLN A 33 -13.50 -3.99 -4.01
CA GLN A 33 -13.33 -2.55 -3.83
C GLN A 33 -14.63 -1.83 -3.48
N GLN A 34 -15.74 -2.18 -4.14
CA GLN A 34 -17.05 -1.55 -3.92
C GLN A 34 -17.71 -1.97 -2.60
N ARG A 35 -17.42 -3.17 -2.10
CA ARG A 35 -17.97 -3.69 -0.83
C ARG A 35 -17.13 -3.29 0.37
N LEU A 36 -15.85 -2.98 0.16
CA LEU A 36 -14.98 -2.44 1.20
C LEU A 36 -15.29 -0.95 1.36
N ASP A 37 -16.10 -0.64 2.36
CA ASP A 37 -16.29 0.73 2.82
C ASP A 37 -15.07 1.15 3.66
N VAL A 38 -13.99 1.56 2.99
CA VAL A 38 -12.71 1.95 3.61
C VAL A 38 -12.19 3.25 2.97
N PRO A 39 -11.71 4.24 3.76
CA PRO A 39 -11.23 5.51 3.22
C PRO A 39 -10.01 5.37 2.31
N VAL A 40 -9.09 4.47 2.67
CA VAL A 40 -7.85 4.23 1.91
C VAL A 40 -7.72 2.75 1.57
N LEU A 41 -7.59 2.47 0.28
CA LEU A 41 -7.31 1.14 -0.26
C LEU A 41 -6.07 1.19 -1.14
N ILE A 42 -5.05 0.40 -0.79
CA ILE A 42 -3.86 0.17 -1.61
C ILE A 42 -3.71 -1.31 -1.94
N GLY A 43 -2.97 -1.63 -2.99
CA GLY A 43 -2.72 -3.01 -3.36
C GLY A 43 -1.98 -3.17 -4.67
N CYS A 44 -1.46 -4.38 -4.88
CA CYS A 44 -0.83 -4.79 -6.13
C CYS A 44 -1.06 -6.28 -6.39
N SER A 45 -0.73 -6.73 -7.59
CA SER A 45 -0.57 -8.16 -7.85
C SER A 45 0.72 -8.67 -7.22
N ALA A 46 0.74 -9.94 -6.80
CA ALA A 46 1.93 -10.63 -6.32
C ALA A 46 1.90 -12.08 -6.82
N ASP A 47 3.08 -12.67 -7.10
CA ASP A 47 3.16 -14.06 -7.57
C ASP A 47 2.59 -15.04 -6.55
N GLY A 48 2.73 -14.76 -5.27
CA GLY A 48 2.05 -15.46 -4.18
C GLY A 48 1.41 -14.49 -3.19
N VAL A 49 0.40 -14.97 -2.48
CA VAL A 49 -0.27 -14.21 -1.41
C VAL A 49 -0.37 -15.05 -0.14
N ILE A 50 -0.21 -14.40 1.01
CA ILE A 50 -0.32 -15.03 2.33
C ILE A 50 -1.44 -14.37 3.11
N GLY A 51 -2.28 -15.16 3.76
CA GLY A 51 -3.34 -14.68 4.64
C GLY A 51 -3.75 -15.76 5.65
N ALA A 52 -4.03 -15.35 6.90
CA ALA A 52 -4.44 -16.26 7.97
C ALA A 52 -3.51 -17.49 8.17
N GLY A 53 -2.21 -17.32 7.92
CA GLY A 53 -1.21 -18.39 8.02
C GLY A 53 -1.18 -19.38 6.85
N VAL A 54 -1.87 -19.09 5.75
CA VAL A 54 -1.88 -19.90 4.53
C VAL A 54 -1.29 -19.09 3.38
N GLU A 55 -0.34 -19.69 2.68
CA GLU A 55 0.28 -19.16 1.46
C GLU A 55 -0.30 -19.86 0.22
N ILE A 56 -0.54 -19.08 -0.83
CA ILE A 56 -0.96 -19.55 -2.14
C ILE A 56 -0.11 -18.87 -3.20
N GLU A 57 0.71 -19.67 -3.89
CA GLU A 57 1.54 -19.25 -5.03
C GLU A 57 0.88 -19.64 -6.37
N ASP A 58 0.23 -20.82 -6.40
CA ASP A 58 -0.45 -21.33 -7.59
C ASP A 58 -1.97 -21.30 -7.43
N GLY A 59 -2.64 -20.59 -8.35
CA GLY A 59 -4.09 -20.53 -8.44
C GLY A 59 -4.73 -19.24 -7.92
N PRO A 60 -6.07 -19.12 -8.04
CA PRO A 60 -6.79 -17.89 -7.74
C PRO A 60 -6.81 -17.62 -6.23
N ALA A 61 -6.19 -16.53 -5.81
CA ALA A 61 -6.15 -16.13 -4.40
C ALA A 61 -6.08 -14.60 -4.21
N LEU A 62 -6.65 -14.16 -3.09
CA LEU A 62 -6.66 -12.77 -2.64
C LEU A 62 -6.35 -12.74 -1.14
N SER A 63 -5.42 -11.88 -0.74
CA SER A 63 -5.17 -11.55 0.67
C SER A 63 -5.64 -10.12 0.95
N LEU A 64 -6.43 -9.96 2.02
CA LEU A 64 -6.98 -8.68 2.46
C LEU A 64 -6.57 -8.45 3.91
N ASN A 65 -5.90 -7.32 4.14
CA ASN A 65 -5.56 -6.83 5.48
C ASN A 65 -6.35 -5.56 5.75
N LEU A 66 -7.02 -5.51 6.90
CA LEU A 66 -7.79 -4.35 7.36
C LEU A 66 -7.12 -3.76 8.61
N GLY A 67 -6.84 -2.47 8.57
CA GLY A 67 -6.24 -1.70 9.64
C GLY A 67 -7.26 -0.79 10.32
N TRP A 68 -7.25 -0.79 11.66
CA TRP A 68 -7.96 0.19 12.50
C TRP A 68 -6.91 1.02 13.22
N LEU A 69 -6.84 2.30 12.87
CA LEU A 69 -5.78 3.24 13.22
C LEU A 69 -6.43 4.50 13.84
N PRO A 70 -7.06 4.37 15.02
CA PRO A 70 -7.81 5.47 15.63
C PRO A 70 -6.89 6.65 15.94
N GLY A 71 -7.28 7.84 15.48
CA GLY A 71 -6.51 9.07 15.68
C GLY A 71 -5.32 9.23 14.73
N THR A 72 -5.18 8.36 13.73
CA THR A 72 -4.18 8.47 12.68
C THR A 72 -4.82 8.92 11.38
N GLU A 73 -4.26 9.97 10.77
CA GLU A 73 -4.62 10.33 9.40
C GLU A 73 -3.94 9.38 8.41
N VAL A 74 -4.72 8.72 7.57
CA VAL A 74 -4.21 7.82 6.52
C VAL A 74 -4.42 8.49 5.16
N ARG A 75 -3.35 8.60 4.37
CA ARG A 75 -3.39 9.14 3.01
C ARG A 75 -2.70 8.18 2.04
N SER A 76 -3.27 8.00 0.85
CA SER A 76 -2.59 7.33 -0.26
C SER A 76 -1.92 8.36 -1.16
N PHE A 77 -0.72 8.03 -1.64
CA PHE A 77 0.00 8.81 -2.63
C PHE A 77 0.51 7.89 -3.76
N ARG A 78 0.84 8.48 -4.90
CA ARG A 78 1.45 7.78 -6.04
C ARG A 78 2.74 8.48 -6.45
N VAL A 79 3.82 7.72 -6.47
CA VAL A 79 5.13 8.18 -6.96
C VAL A 79 5.32 7.71 -8.40
N VAL A 80 5.83 8.60 -9.24
CA VAL A 80 6.23 8.30 -10.63
C VAL A 80 7.57 8.99 -10.88
N ASP A 81 8.43 8.44 -11.73
CA ASP A 81 9.79 8.96 -11.88
C ASP A 81 9.87 10.47 -12.18
N SER A 82 8.88 11.01 -12.92
CA SER A 82 8.75 12.43 -13.25
C SER A 82 8.40 13.34 -12.07
N ASN A 83 7.97 12.80 -10.92
CA ASN A 83 7.60 13.58 -9.73
C ASN A 83 8.61 13.49 -8.60
N LEU A 84 9.65 12.66 -8.76
CA LEU A 84 10.70 12.53 -7.76
C LEU A 84 11.60 13.77 -7.75
N PRO A 85 11.88 14.34 -6.56
CA PRO A 85 12.85 15.41 -6.41
C PRO A 85 14.22 15.06 -7.00
N GLY A 86 14.91 16.09 -7.45
CA GLY A 86 16.27 16.03 -7.95
C GLY A 86 17.29 15.70 -6.85
N PRO A 87 18.52 15.33 -7.25
CA PRO A 87 19.59 14.98 -6.31
C PRO A 87 20.04 16.16 -5.45
N ASP A 88 19.85 17.40 -5.91
CA ASP A 88 20.23 18.63 -5.19
C ASP A 88 19.04 19.28 -4.46
N ASP A 89 17.85 18.68 -4.53
CA ASP A 89 16.67 19.22 -3.86
C ASP A 89 16.71 18.95 -2.34
N PRO A 90 16.20 19.88 -1.53
CA PRO A 90 16.27 19.76 -0.08
C PRO A 90 15.22 18.75 0.46
N PRO A 91 15.34 18.29 1.72
CA PRO A 91 14.38 17.38 2.37
C PRO A 91 12.91 17.79 2.24
N GLU A 92 12.65 19.09 2.28
CA GLU A 92 11.31 19.66 2.20
C GLU A 92 10.63 19.34 0.86
N ALA A 93 11.39 19.22 -0.24
CA ALA A 93 10.82 18.84 -1.54
C ALA A 93 10.20 17.43 -1.50
N TRP A 94 10.75 16.52 -0.70
CA TRP A 94 10.21 15.17 -0.51
C TRP A 94 8.97 15.17 0.39
N GLN A 95 8.97 16.02 1.43
CA GLN A 95 7.80 16.23 2.30
C GLN A 95 6.63 16.83 1.51
N ASP A 96 6.90 17.81 0.65
CA ASP A 96 5.92 18.42 -0.24
C ASP A 96 5.38 17.42 -1.27
N MET A 97 6.25 16.59 -1.86
CA MET A 97 5.85 15.53 -2.80
C MET A 97 4.87 14.54 -2.14
N LEU A 98 5.11 14.16 -0.88
CA LEU A 98 4.27 13.23 -0.14
C LEU A 98 3.08 13.90 0.57
N GLY A 99 3.12 15.21 0.77
CA GLY A 99 2.13 15.96 1.53
C GLY A 99 2.09 15.57 3.01
N VAL A 100 3.24 15.23 3.59
CA VAL A 100 3.37 14.79 5.00
C VAL A 100 4.60 15.42 5.66
N ASP A 101 4.53 15.60 6.97
CA ASP A 101 5.69 16.01 7.77
C ASP A 101 6.59 14.83 8.15
N GLN A 102 7.72 15.13 8.79
CA GLN A 102 8.75 14.15 9.17
C GLN A 102 8.27 13.05 10.14
N SER A 103 7.14 13.24 10.84
CA SER A 103 6.61 12.26 11.81
C SER A 103 5.78 11.15 11.17
N ALA A 104 5.48 11.27 9.87
CA ALA A 104 4.67 10.29 9.17
C ALA A 104 5.39 8.93 9.02
N SER A 105 4.62 7.85 9.16
CA SER A 105 5.05 6.50 8.78
C SER A 105 4.54 6.17 7.39
N GLN A 106 5.38 5.51 6.58
CA GLN A 106 5.05 5.18 5.19
C GLN A 106 4.98 3.67 4.97
N ILE A 107 4.02 3.23 4.18
CA ILE A 107 3.97 1.89 3.58
C ILE A 107 4.16 2.08 2.08
N LEU A 108 5.17 1.43 1.51
CA LEU A 108 5.50 1.55 0.09
C LEU A 108 5.23 0.22 -0.61
N LEU A 109 4.44 0.27 -1.69
CA LEU A 109 4.32 -0.82 -2.66
C LEU A 109 5.19 -0.46 -3.86
N VAL A 110 6.34 -1.10 -3.98
CA VAL A 110 7.35 -0.79 -5.00
C VAL A 110 7.62 -2.01 -5.87
N ASP A 111 7.90 -1.76 -7.14
CA ASP A 111 8.47 -2.76 -8.03
C ASP A 111 9.99 -2.81 -7.81
N PRO A 112 10.55 -3.86 -7.20
CA PRO A 112 11.97 -3.91 -6.87
C PRO A 112 12.89 -3.92 -8.10
N PHE A 113 12.35 -4.11 -9.30
CA PHE A 113 13.10 -4.12 -10.56
C PHE A 113 13.15 -2.74 -11.24
N SER A 114 12.47 -1.74 -10.69
CA SER A 114 12.46 -0.37 -11.23
C SER A 114 13.63 0.46 -10.69
N ASP A 115 14.43 1.08 -11.59
CA ASP A 115 15.57 1.95 -11.23
C ASP A 115 15.16 3.12 -10.30
N CYS A 116 13.92 3.58 -10.45
CA CYS A 116 13.29 4.62 -9.64
C CYS A 116 13.27 4.30 -8.13
N VAL A 117 13.24 3.02 -7.74
CA VAL A 117 13.09 2.61 -6.33
C VAL A 117 14.33 2.96 -5.52
N SER A 118 15.53 2.74 -6.04
CA SER A 118 16.77 3.07 -5.35
C SER A 118 16.88 4.57 -5.06
N ARG A 119 16.46 5.41 -6.02
CA ARG A 119 16.40 6.87 -5.87
C ARG A 119 15.34 7.29 -4.86
N LEU A 120 14.14 6.68 -4.92
CA LEU A 120 13.06 6.92 -3.96
C LEU A 120 13.50 6.60 -2.54
N LEU A 121 14.03 5.39 -2.28
CA LEU A 121 14.42 4.97 -0.94
C LEU A 121 15.53 5.87 -0.36
N SER A 122 16.57 6.18 -1.14
CA SER A 122 17.65 7.07 -0.71
C SER A 122 17.14 8.48 -0.36
N GLY A 123 16.20 9.00 -1.14
CA GLY A 123 15.60 10.31 -0.89
C GLY A 123 14.69 10.35 0.33
N LEU A 124 13.93 9.28 0.57
CA LEU A 124 13.12 9.15 1.78
C LEU A 124 13.97 9.02 3.03
N ASP A 125 15.06 8.24 2.99
CA ASP A 125 16.00 8.11 4.11
C ASP A 125 16.66 9.46 4.45
N PHE A 126 16.96 10.26 3.42
CA PHE A 126 17.47 11.61 3.60
C PHE A 126 16.45 12.58 4.19
N ALA A 127 15.19 12.52 3.73
CA ALA A 127 14.15 13.49 4.09
C ALA A 127 13.37 13.17 5.37
N PHE A 128 13.37 11.91 5.81
CA PHE A 128 12.67 11.41 6.99
C PHE A 128 13.63 10.67 7.93
N PRO A 129 14.66 11.36 8.49
CA PRO A 129 15.58 10.75 9.43
C PRO A 129 14.87 10.39 10.75
N ARG A 130 15.24 9.27 11.34
CA ARG A 130 14.71 8.79 12.63
C ARG A 130 15.14 9.63 13.82
#